data_AF-A0A1I6K908-F1
#
_entry.id   AF-A0A1I6K908-F1
#
_cell.length_a   1.000
_cell.length_b   1.000
_cell.length_c   1.000
_cell.angle_alpha   90.00
_cell.angle_beta   90.00
_cell.angle_gamma   90.00
#
_symmetry.space_group_name_H-M   'P 1'
#
loop_
_entity.id
_entity.type
_entity.pdbx_description
1 polymer ?
#
loop_
_entity_poly.entity_id
_entity_poly.type
_entity_poly.pdbx_seq_one_letter_code
_entity_poly.pdbx_strand_id
1 'polypeptide(L)'
;MRLRMNDRRERRFENLMDATGEGTKSGALDVAADYYLKMSGDNPAVPNGAVPDLMKQAVEKGSLTPNEIVDILYTDELPVEYSHEWSTGRGE
;
A
#
# COMPACT_ATOMS: atom_id res chain seq x y z
N MET A 1 21.00 -11.47 -6.61
CA MET A 1 20.48 -11.05 -7.94
C MET A 1 21.44 -10.02 -8.55
N ARG A 2 21.87 -10.17 -9.82
CA ARG A 2 22.69 -9.15 -10.52
C ARG A 2 21.84 -8.44 -11.57
N LEU A 3 21.29 -7.27 -11.21
CA LEU A 3 20.57 -6.43 -12.15
C LEU A 3 21.56 -5.58 -12.95
N ARG A 4 21.35 -5.49 -14.27
CA ARG A 4 22.04 -4.47 -15.07
C ARG A 4 21.52 -3.11 -14.62
N MET A 5 22.39 -2.21 -14.20
CA MET A 5 21.99 -0.87 -13.77
C MET A 5 22.05 0.11 -14.93
N ASN A 6 21.15 1.09 -14.89
CA ASN A 6 21.18 2.29 -15.72
C ASN A 6 20.65 3.45 -14.88
N ASP A 7 20.86 4.68 -15.32
CA ASP A 7 20.52 5.88 -14.55
C ASP A 7 19.05 5.91 -14.13
N ARG A 8 18.15 5.44 -14.99
CA ARG A 8 16.72 5.35 -14.67
C ARG A 8 16.44 4.37 -13.54
N ARG A 9 17.11 3.21 -13.53
CA ARG A 9 16.96 2.19 -12.50
C ARG A 9 17.60 2.63 -11.20
N GLU A 10 18.73 3.33 -11.26
CA GLU A 10 19.39 3.91 -10.08
C GLU A 10 18.44 4.88 -9.37
N ARG A 11 17.90 5.87 -10.08
CA ARG A 11 16.93 6.83 -9.52
C ARG A 11 15.67 6.17 -8.97
N ARG A 12 15.18 5.11 -9.64
CA ARG A 12 14.03 4.36 -9.11
C ARG A 12 14.35 3.67 -7.79
N PHE A 13 15.56 3.15 -7.62
CA PHE A 13 15.95 2.55 -6.36
C PHE A 13 16.16 3.59 -5.26
N GLU A 14 16.72 4.75 -5.59
CA GLU A 14 16.80 5.89 -4.66
C GLU A 14 15.40 6.27 -4.15
N ASN A 15 14.47 6.52 -5.07
CA ASN A 15 13.08 6.85 -4.70
C ASN A 15 12.38 5.72 -3.94
N LEU A 16 12.66 4.46 -4.27
CA LEU A 16 12.05 3.32 -3.59
C LEU A 16 12.59 3.18 -2.16
N MET A 17 13.89 3.36 -1.95
CA MET A 17 14.50 3.40 -0.63
C MET A 17 13.90 4.54 0.21
N ASP A 18 13.76 5.74 -0.36
CA ASP A 18 13.12 6.87 0.31
C ASP A 18 11.66 6.57 0.69
N ALA A 19 10.89 5.97 -0.22
CA ALA A 19 9.49 5.66 0.00
C ALA A 19 9.24 4.54 1.02
N THR A 20 10.15 3.56 1.09
CA THR A 20 10.06 2.42 2.01
C THR A 20 10.75 2.69 3.36
N GLY A 21 11.57 3.74 3.45
CA GLY A 21 12.42 4.00 4.61
C GLY A 21 13.64 3.06 4.71
N GLU A 22 13.87 2.24 3.70
CA GLU A 22 14.91 1.22 3.72
C GLU A 22 16.28 1.77 3.32
N GLY A 23 17.32 1.39 4.07
CA GLY A 23 18.70 1.84 3.83
C GLY A 23 19.41 1.13 2.68
N THR A 24 18.78 0.12 2.08
CA THR A 24 19.39 -0.69 1.00
C THR A 24 18.41 -0.97 -0.13
N LYS A 25 18.94 -1.11 -1.35
CA LYS A 25 18.15 -1.47 -2.53
C LYS A 25 17.46 -2.83 -2.39
N SER A 26 18.10 -3.76 -1.68
CA SER A 26 17.53 -5.08 -1.38
C SER A 26 16.35 -4.97 -0.41
N GLY A 27 16.52 -4.27 0.72
CA GLY A 27 15.43 -4.08 1.68
C GLY A 27 14.23 -3.38 1.04
N ALA A 28 14.48 -2.31 0.26
CA ALA A 28 13.44 -1.60 -0.45
C ALA A 28 12.69 -2.49 -1.48
N LEU A 29 13.39 -3.45 -2.10
CA LEU A 29 12.77 -4.42 -3.00
C LEU A 29 11.94 -5.46 -2.25
N ASP A 30 12.41 -5.93 -1.10
CA ASP A 30 11.72 -6.91 -0.28
C ASP A 30 10.39 -6.33 0.22
N VAL A 31 10.43 -5.13 0.82
CA VAL A 31 9.22 -4.40 1.26
C VAL A 31 8.25 -4.16 0.09
N ALA A 32 8.73 -3.72 -1.06
CA ALA A 32 7.88 -3.47 -2.22
C ALA A 32 7.28 -4.75 -2.80
N ALA A 33 8.03 -5.86 -2.78
CA ALA A 33 7.55 -7.16 -3.24
C ALA A 33 6.46 -7.70 -2.31
N ASP A 34 6.69 -7.65 -0.99
CA ASP A 34 5.73 -8.09 0.01
C ASP A 34 4.43 -7.30 -0.09
N TYR A 35 4.52 -5.97 -0.19
CA TYR A 35 3.36 -5.10 -0.44
C TYR A 35 2.60 -5.50 -1.71
N TYR A 36 3.31 -5.67 -2.84
CA TYR A 36 2.67 -6.03 -4.11
C TYR A 36 1.96 -7.39 -4.03
N LEU A 37 2.59 -8.39 -3.41
CA LEU A 37 2.02 -9.73 -3.26
C LEU A 37 0.78 -9.72 -2.35
N LYS A 38 0.79 -8.94 -1.26
CA LYS A 38 -0.37 -8.77 -0.37
C LYS A 38 -1.53 -8.03 -1.05
N MET A 39 -1.22 -7.03 -1.87
CA MET A 39 -2.23 -6.23 -2.56
C MET A 39 -2.86 -6.95 -3.76
N SER A 40 -2.03 -7.59 -4.58
CA SER A 40 -2.47 -8.30 -5.79
C SER A 40 -3.11 -9.64 -5.46
N GLY A 41 -2.53 -10.39 -4.51
CA GLY A 41 -2.91 -11.77 -4.25
C GLY A 41 -2.62 -12.72 -5.42
N ASP A 42 -3.54 -13.65 -5.68
CA ASP A 42 -3.46 -14.67 -6.75
C ASP A 42 -2.17 -15.50 -6.73
N ASN A 43 -1.69 -15.78 -5.52
CA ASN A 43 -0.54 -16.64 -5.30
C ASN A 43 -0.79 -17.58 -4.11
N PRO A 44 -0.04 -18.69 -3.98
CA PRO A 44 -0.29 -19.68 -2.93
C PRO A 44 -0.19 -19.16 -1.48
N ALA A 45 0.58 -18.09 -1.25
CA ALA A 45 0.73 -17.49 0.07
C ALA A 45 -0.38 -16.47 0.38
N VAL A 46 -0.82 -15.73 -0.63
CA VAL A 46 -1.92 -14.76 -0.55
C VAL A 46 -2.93 -15.04 -1.67
N PRO A 47 -3.90 -15.94 -1.45
CA PRO A 47 -4.88 -16.31 -2.47
C PRO A 47 -5.79 -15.15 -2.87
N ASN A 48 -6.17 -14.30 -1.90
CA ASN A 48 -7.00 -13.13 -2.12
C ASN A 48 -6.21 -11.88 -1.75
N GLY A 49 -6.01 -10.97 -2.71
CA GLY A 49 -5.33 -9.70 -2.46
C GLY A 49 -6.26 -8.68 -1.81
N ALA A 50 -5.68 -7.73 -1.08
CA ALA A 50 -6.42 -6.65 -0.43
C ALA A 50 -7.19 -5.77 -1.44
N VAL A 51 -6.64 -5.53 -2.63
CA VAL A 51 -7.32 -4.73 -3.67
C VAL A 51 -8.55 -5.47 -4.24
N PRO A 52 -8.46 -6.74 -4.66
CA PRO A 52 -9.63 -7.53 -4.99
C PRO A 52 -10.69 -7.57 -3.88
N ASP A 53 -10.28 -7.72 -2.63
CA ASP A 53 -11.21 -7.76 -1.50
C ASP A 53 -11.92 -6.41 -1.28
N LEU A 54 -11.19 -5.30 -1.41
CA LEU A 54 -11.77 -3.96 -1.38
C LEU A 54 -12.84 -3.78 -2.46
N MET A 55 -12.56 -4.21 -3.70
CA MET A 55 -13.52 -4.10 -4.80
C MET A 55 -14.76 -4.96 -4.55
N LYS A 56 -14.57 -6.18 -4.02
CA LYS A 56 -15.67 -7.07 -3.65
C LYS A 56 -16.55 -6.44 -2.57
N GLN A 57 -15.95 -5.96 -1.48
CA GLN A 57 -16.69 -5.34 -0.38
C GLN A 57 -17.42 -4.07 -0.81
N ALA A 58 -16.82 -3.25 -1.67
CA ALA A 58 -17.47 -2.06 -2.23
C ALA A 58 -18.73 -2.41 -3.04
N VAL A 59 -18.70 -3.51 -3.80
CA VAL A 59 -19.87 -4.00 -4.54
C VAL A 59 -20.94 -4.56 -3.60
N GLU A 60 -20.54 -5.36 -2.60
CA GLU A 60 -21.47 -5.99 -1.66
C GLU A 60 -22.19 -4.98 -0.76
N LYS A 61 -21.48 -3.95 -0.29
CA LYS A 61 -22.01 -2.91 0.61
C LYS A 61 -22.59 -1.70 -0.14
N GLY A 62 -22.24 -1.52 -1.41
CA GLY A 62 -22.59 -0.36 -2.23
C GLY A 62 -21.72 0.88 -1.98
N SER A 63 -21.07 0.97 -0.82
CA SER A 63 -20.03 1.97 -0.50
C SER A 63 -19.14 1.47 0.64
N LEU A 64 -17.98 2.11 0.80
CA LEU A 64 -17.08 1.90 1.94
C LEU A 64 -16.75 3.24 2.58
N THR A 65 -16.69 3.26 3.90
CA THR A 65 -16.14 4.37 4.67
C THR A 65 -14.61 4.39 4.59
N PRO A 66 -13.96 5.53 4.83
CA PRO A 66 -12.50 5.59 4.85
C PRO A 66 -11.85 4.65 5.87
N ASN A 67 -12.48 4.41 7.02
CA ASN A 67 -11.98 3.45 8.01
C ASN A 67 -12.03 2.01 7.48
N GLU A 68 -13.11 1.62 6.80
CA GLU A 68 -13.18 0.29 6.17
C GLU A 68 -12.14 0.13 5.06
N ILE A 69 -11.85 1.20 4.31
CA ILE A 69 -10.77 1.18 3.30
C ILE A 69 -9.41 0.97 3.97
N VAL A 70 -9.15 1.68 5.08
CA VAL A 70 -7.94 1.49 5.88
C VAL A 70 -7.83 0.07 6.38
N ASP A 71 -8.89 -0.48 6.98
CA ASP A 71 -8.88 -1.84 7.53
C ASP A 71 -8.54 -2.90 6.47
N ILE A 72 -8.97 -2.69 5.22
CA ILE A 72 -8.70 -3.62 4.11
C ILE A 72 -7.29 -3.44 3.54
N LEU A 73 -6.84 -2.20 3.37
CA LEU A 73 -5.56 -1.88 2.72
C LEU A 73 -4.37 -1.80 3.67
N TYR A 74 -4.60 -1.92 4.98
CA TYR A 74 -3.53 -1.85 5.96
C TYR A 74 -2.52 -3.00 5.76
N THR A 75 -1.24 -2.64 5.70
CA THR A 75 -0.12 -3.57 5.69
C THR A 75 1.04 -2.96 6.45
N ASP A 76 1.91 -3.79 7.04
CA ASP A 76 3.10 -3.30 7.75
C ASP A 76 4.08 -2.57 6.81
N GLU A 77 4.12 -2.98 5.54
CA GLU A 77 4.98 -2.40 4.50
C GLU A 77 4.52 -1.02 4.02
N LEU A 78 3.20 -0.77 4.08
CA LEU A 78 2.61 0.52 3.77
C LEU A 78 1.38 0.75 4.68
N PRO A 79 1.59 1.28 5.90
CA PRO A 79 0.49 1.51 6.83
C PRO A 79 -0.37 2.67 6.33
N VAL A 80 -1.57 2.35 5.86
CA VAL A 80 -2.57 3.34 5.46
C VAL A 80 -3.33 3.76 6.72
N GLU A 81 -3.47 5.07 6.94
CA GLU A 81 -4.22 5.63 8.07
C GLU A 81 -5.23 6.67 7.58
N TYR A 82 -6.32 6.85 8.32
CA TYR A 82 -7.31 7.87 8.04
C TYR A 82 -7.61 8.68 9.30
N SER A 83 -7.57 10.00 9.17
CA SER A 83 -8.01 10.95 10.20
C SER A 83 -8.90 12.01 9.56
N HIS A 84 -10.01 12.35 10.21
CA HIS A 84 -10.86 13.46 9.79
C HIS A 84 -11.23 14.33 10.98
N GLU A 85 -11.03 15.64 10.83
CA GLU A 85 -11.44 16.64 11.80
C GLU A 85 -12.56 17.50 11.19
N TRP A 86 -13.64 17.71 11.94
CA TRP A 86 -14.70 18.65 11.56
C TRP A 86 -14.75 19.75 12.61
N SER A 87 -14.71 21.00 12.17
CA SER A 87 -15.00 22.16 13.00
C SER A 87 -16.40 22.69 12.65
N THR A 88 -17.29 22.74 13.64
CA THR A 88 -18.55 23.46 13.50
C THR A 88 -18.36 24.86 14.07
N GLY A 89 -18.37 25.89 13.23
CA GLY A 89 -18.42 27.27 13.69
C GLY A 89 -19.68 27.48 14.53
N ARG A 90 -19.56 28.14 15.69
CA ARG A 90 -20.72 28.59 16.46
C ARG A 90 -21.59 29.44 15.54
N GLY A 91 -22.83 29.02 15.33
CA GLY A 91 -23.82 29.84 14.63
C GLY A 91 -23.94 31.19 15.34
N GLU A 92 -23.77 32.26 14.58
CA GLU A 92 -24.24 33.60 14.94
C GLU A 92 -25.75 33.69 14.69
#